data_AF-A0A4D8PYH8-F1
#
_entry.id   AF-A0A4D8PYH8-F1
#
_cell.length_a   1.000
_cell.length_b   1.000
_cell.length_c   1.000
_cell.angle_alpha   90.00
_cell.angle_beta   90.00
_cell.angle_gamma   90.00
#
_symmetry.space_group_name_H-M   'P 1'
#
loop_
_entity.id
_entity.type
_entity.pdbx_description
1 polymer ?
#
loop_
_entity_poly.entity_id
_entity_poly.type
_entity_poly.pdbx_seq_one_letter_code
_entity_poly.pdbx_strand_id
1 'polypeptide(L)'
;MSITDVTSSTPAAFGAGAKPVPAKGPDASASGPLAPTIGRNGTVDTVSLSPDAVRAMKAGVISFTAPKADETSPKDPVAAGMDAVLARRDYDLKQADYMRQAMGMLRQTLNLPEDQPIFLGGAAHGLLDKLAAKNGLSKPEIPDALRAAGVKDPFAEDADAEAGVIGIGMPNSGRELQVVFDRLGLTSRSKTTDDPLRMIALKDGSDRGSPLLGAIKGGTLGRLTDTRPGQGASLWAVTDGGEGPNARVLASVRSVGMDDTATDMAAGLLKGLKGLFAGA
;
A
#
# COMPACT_ATOMS: atom_id res chain seq x y z
N MET A 1 5.81 -3.55 42.89
CA MET A 1 5.53 -4.82 42.18
C MET A 1 5.68 -4.48 40.70
N SER A 2 6.84 -4.64 40.06
CA SER A 2 7.43 -5.92 39.58
C SER A 2 6.46 -6.63 38.64
N ILE A 3 6.76 -7.00 37.39
CA ILE A 3 8.00 -7.33 36.64
C ILE A 3 7.52 -7.49 35.16
N THR A 4 8.11 -6.80 34.16
CA THR A 4 8.96 -7.33 33.05
C THR A 4 8.33 -8.46 32.20
N ASP A 5 8.59 -8.69 30.90
CA ASP A 5 9.63 -8.35 29.91
C ASP A 5 9.03 -8.75 28.52
N VAL A 6 9.23 -8.02 27.41
CA VAL A 6 10.33 -8.19 26.41
C VAL A 6 10.28 -9.59 25.76
N THR A 7 10.10 -9.77 24.45
CA THR A 7 11.04 -9.61 23.31
C THR A 7 10.32 -10.30 22.12
N SER A 8 10.16 -9.77 20.91
CA SER A 8 11.12 -9.53 19.82
C SER A 8 10.76 -10.33 18.56
N SER A 9 11.24 -9.82 17.42
CA SER A 9 11.50 -10.46 16.11
C SER A 9 10.35 -10.73 15.12
N THR A 10 10.22 -9.80 14.16
CA THR A 10 9.98 -10.03 12.71
C THR A 10 11.10 -10.92 12.08
N PRO A 11 11.06 -11.40 10.80
CA PRO A 11 10.00 -11.38 9.76
C PRO A 11 9.84 -12.67 8.90
N ALA A 12 8.87 -12.60 7.95
CA ALA A 12 8.74 -13.29 6.64
C ALA A 12 8.25 -14.75 6.58
N ALA A 13 7.17 -14.99 5.81
CA ALA A 13 7.18 -15.78 4.56
C ALA A 13 5.74 -16.12 4.10
N PHE A 14 5.47 -15.91 2.82
CA PHE A 14 4.37 -16.55 2.09
C PHE A 14 4.52 -18.07 2.15
N GLY A 15 3.47 -18.79 2.54
CA GLY A 15 3.45 -20.26 2.53
C GLY A 15 2.04 -20.81 2.83
N ALA A 16 1.52 -21.60 1.90
CA ALA A 16 0.20 -22.21 1.92
C ALA A 16 -0.05 -23.18 3.09
N GLY A 17 -1.31 -23.32 3.52
CA GLY A 17 -1.77 -24.44 4.35
C GLY A 17 -3.09 -24.22 5.09
N ALA A 18 -4.18 -24.78 4.57
CA ALA A 18 -5.53 -24.84 5.16
C ALA A 18 -5.56 -25.63 6.51
N LYS A 19 -6.50 -25.38 7.44
CA LYS A 19 -7.93 -25.75 7.40
C LYS A 19 -8.73 -25.12 8.56
N PRO A 20 -10.02 -24.79 8.34
CA PRO A 20 -11.06 -24.94 9.36
C PRO A 20 -11.91 -26.21 9.12
N VAL A 21 -12.50 -26.66 10.21
CA VAL A 21 -13.29 -27.89 10.47
C VAL A 21 -14.50 -28.06 9.52
N PRO A 22 -14.86 -29.30 9.09
CA PRO A 22 -16.05 -29.54 8.28
C PRO A 22 -17.33 -29.56 9.13
N ALA A 23 -18.34 -28.80 8.69
CA ALA A 23 -19.71 -28.95 9.13
C ALA A 23 -20.32 -30.23 8.53
N LYS A 24 -21.08 -30.94 9.36
CA LYS A 24 -21.68 -32.27 9.15
C LYS A 24 -22.73 -32.26 8.04
N GLY A 25 -22.47 -32.96 6.93
CA GLY A 25 -23.46 -33.38 5.94
C GLY A 25 -23.93 -34.83 6.19
N PRO A 26 -25.11 -35.24 5.68
CA PRO A 26 -25.70 -36.54 6.02
C PRO A 26 -24.98 -37.71 5.33
N ASP A 27 -24.82 -38.80 6.08
CA ASP A 27 -24.19 -40.06 5.66
C ASP A 27 -24.93 -40.73 4.50
N ALA A 28 -24.17 -41.29 3.55
CA ALA A 28 -24.64 -42.32 2.64
C ALA A 28 -23.62 -43.47 2.59
N SER A 29 -24.08 -44.65 3.00
CA SER A 29 -23.29 -45.87 3.19
C SER A 29 -22.69 -46.43 1.89
N ALA A 30 -21.47 -46.96 2.01
CA ALA A 30 -20.75 -47.67 0.96
C ALA A 30 -21.18 -49.15 0.85
N SER A 31 -21.20 -49.68 -0.38
CA SER A 31 -21.08 -51.13 -0.68
C SER A 31 -20.63 -51.31 -2.15
N GLY A 32 -19.47 -51.94 -2.38
CA GLY A 32 -18.96 -52.38 -3.71
C GLY A 32 -19.48 -53.77 -4.14
N PRO A 33 -18.94 -54.49 -5.16
CA PRO A 33 -17.56 -54.41 -5.67
C PRO A 33 -17.29 -54.55 -7.22
N LEU A 34 -16.09 -54.06 -7.63
CA LEU A 34 -15.17 -54.51 -8.70
C LEU A 34 -15.30 -54.06 -10.18
N ALA A 35 -14.14 -53.63 -10.72
CA ALA A 35 -13.86 -52.84 -11.94
C ALA A 35 -13.23 -53.67 -13.09
N PRO A 36 -12.89 -53.05 -14.25
CA PRO A 36 -11.48 -52.65 -14.38
C PRO A 36 -11.20 -51.28 -15.05
N THR A 37 -10.03 -50.78 -14.66
CA THR A 37 -9.28 -49.53 -14.89
C THR A 37 -8.83 -49.34 -16.37
N ILE A 38 -8.47 -48.17 -16.92
CA ILE A 38 -7.26 -47.34 -16.65
C ILE A 38 -7.35 -45.94 -17.32
N GLY A 39 -6.93 -44.88 -16.58
CA GLY A 39 -6.48 -43.56 -17.09
C GLY A 39 -6.22 -42.57 -15.93
N ARG A 40 -5.01 -41.98 -15.81
CA ARG A 40 -4.45 -41.32 -14.60
C ARG A 40 -5.41 -40.36 -13.86
N ASN A 41 -5.62 -40.62 -12.57
CA ASN A 41 -6.70 -40.13 -11.68
C ASN A 41 -8.11 -40.63 -12.08
N GLY A 42 -8.22 -41.95 -12.24
CA GLY A 42 -9.41 -42.67 -12.72
C GLY A 42 -10.69 -42.56 -11.89
N THR A 43 -11.26 -41.36 -11.81
CA THR A 43 -12.69 -41.13 -11.66
C THR A 43 -13.21 -40.60 -12.98
N VAL A 44 -13.90 -41.44 -13.76
CA VAL A 44 -14.86 -40.92 -14.73
C VAL A 44 -15.98 -40.34 -13.87
N ASP A 45 -16.04 -39.01 -13.74
CA ASP A 45 -17.17 -38.35 -13.10
C ASP A 45 -18.41 -38.67 -13.94
N THR A 46 -19.14 -39.69 -13.50
CA THR A 46 -20.32 -40.17 -14.20
C THR A 46 -21.50 -39.40 -13.64
N VAL A 47 -21.75 -38.22 -14.21
CA VAL A 47 -22.91 -37.41 -13.83
C VAL A 47 -24.16 -38.10 -14.38
N SER A 48 -24.97 -38.68 -13.48
CA SER A 48 -26.26 -39.25 -13.84
C SER A 48 -27.25 -38.10 -14.09
N LEU A 49 -27.57 -37.87 -15.36
CA LEU A 49 -28.63 -36.95 -15.74
C LEU A 49 -29.99 -37.56 -15.40
N SER A 50 -30.93 -36.75 -14.90
CA SER A 50 -32.31 -37.20 -14.74
C SER A 50 -32.89 -37.62 -16.10
N PRO A 51 -33.87 -38.55 -16.13
CA PRO A 51 -34.51 -38.98 -17.38
C PRO A 51 -35.05 -37.80 -18.21
N ASP A 52 -35.48 -36.73 -17.53
CA ASP A 52 -35.98 -35.50 -18.14
C ASP A 52 -34.85 -34.68 -18.78
N ALA A 53 -33.69 -34.57 -18.13
CA ALA A 53 -32.51 -33.90 -18.68
C ALA A 53 -31.96 -34.62 -19.92
N VAL A 54 -31.96 -35.95 -19.92
CA VAL A 54 -31.58 -36.76 -21.12
C VAL A 54 -32.58 -36.55 -22.25
N ARG A 55 -33.88 -36.47 -21.94
CA ARG A 55 -34.93 -36.23 -22.93
C ARG A 55 -34.84 -34.83 -23.54
N ALA A 56 -34.54 -33.81 -22.73
CA ALA A 56 -34.34 -32.43 -23.17
C ALA A 56 -33.10 -32.28 -24.06
N MET A 57 -31.99 -32.93 -23.71
CA MET A 57 -30.78 -32.94 -24.54
C MET A 57 -31.00 -33.63 -25.90
N LYS A 58 -31.69 -34.78 -25.92
CA LYS A 58 -31.99 -35.50 -27.18
C LYS A 58 -32.95 -34.74 -28.08
N ALA A 59 -33.81 -33.91 -27.52
CA ALA A 59 -34.73 -33.08 -28.28
C ALA A 59 -34.05 -31.88 -28.96
N GLY A 60 -32.78 -31.55 -28.63
CA GLY A 60 -32.07 -30.42 -29.22
C GLY A 60 -32.68 -29.04 -28.93
N VAL A 61 -33.65 -28.98 -28.01
CA VAL A 61 -34.38 -27.76 -27.66
C VAL A 61 -34.14 -27.49 -26.18
N ILE A 62 -33.02 -26.83 -25.89
CA ILE A 62 -32.88 -26.09 -24.63
C ILE A 62 -33.23 -24.64 -24.98
N SER A 63 -34.52 -24.32 -25.06
CA SER A 63 -34.96 -22.93 -25.12
C SER A 63 -35.13 -22.41 -23.70
N PHE A 64 -34.23 -21.55 -23.26
CA PHE A 64 -34.48 -20.75 -22.06
C PHE A 64 -35.46 -19.63 -22.45
N THR A 65 -36.73 -19.81 -22.14
CA THR A 65 -37.64 -18.67 -22.03
C THR A 65 -37.25 -17.91 -20.77
N ALA A 66 -36.30 -16.98 -20.92
CA ALA A 66 -36.09 -15.94 -19.93
C ALA A 66 -37.38 -15.11 -19.85
N PRO A 67 -38.09 -15.07 -18.71
CA PRO A 67 -39.15 -14.09 -18.55
C PRO A 67 -38.50 -12.71 -18.71
N LYS A 68 -39.13 -11.84 -19.52
CA LYS A 68 -38.75 -10.43 -19.62
C LYS A 68 -38.65 -9.89 -18.19
N ALA A 69 -37.45 -9.47 -17.78
CA ALA A 69 -37.23 -8.89 -16.47
C ALA A 69 -38.13 -7.64 -16.35
N ASP A 70 -39.07 -7.71 -15.42
CA ASP A 70 -39.76 -6.53 -14.92
C ASP A 70 -38.71 -5.71 -14.16
N GLU A 71 -38.45 -4.46 -14.56
CA GLU A 71 -37.42 -3.57 -13.99
C GLU A 71 -37.60 -3.28 -12.50
N THR A 72 -38.67 -3.78 -11.90
CA THR A 72 -39.06 -3.60 -10.50
C THR A 72 -38.83 -4.82 -9.60
N SER A 73 -38.27 -5.92 -10.11
CA SER A 73 -37.95 -7.08 -9.26
C SER A 73 -36.77 -6.80 -8.34
N PRO A 74 -36.86 -7.07 -7.03
CA PRO A 74 -35.71 -6.95 -6.12
C PRO A 74 -34.60 -7.85 -6.64
N LYS A 75 -33.43 -7.27 -6.92
CA LYS A 75 -32.26 -8.01 -7.43
C LYS A 75 -32.04 -9.25 -6.56
N ASP A 76 -32.00 -10.41 -7.19
CA ASP A 76 -31.60 -11.66 -6.55
C ASP A 76 -30.32 -11.40 -5.75
N PRO A 77 -30.32 -11.63 -4.41
CA PRO A 77 -29.18 -11.33 -3.57
C PRO A 77 -27.88 -12.03 -4.02
N VAL A 78 -28.00 -13.17 -4.72
CA VAL A 78 -26.85 -13.89 -5.28
C VAL A 78 -26.29 -13.16 -6.50
N ALA A 79 -27.15 -12.68 -7.40
CA ALA A 79 -26.75 -11.89 -8.56
C ALA A 79 -26.14 -10.54 -8.15
N ALA A 80 -26.76 -9.86 -7.18
CA ALA A 80 -26.23 -8.62 -6.61
C ALA A 80 -24.86 -8.84 -5.90
N GLY A 81 -24.67 -9.99 -5.25
CA GLY A 81 -23.40 -10.38 -4.66
C GLY A 81 -22.30 -10.63 -5.70
N MET A 82 -22.62 -11.29 -6.81
CA MET A 82 -21.67 -11.53 -7.92
C MET A 82 -21.30 -10.23 -8.64
N ASP A 83 -22.25 -9.33 -8.87
CA ASP A 83 -21.99 -8.00 -9.44
C ASP A 83 -21.04 -7.18 -8.56
N ALA A 84 -21.21 -7.23 -7.22
CA ALA A 84 -20.33 -6.54 -6.28
C ALA A 84 -18.91 -7.13 -6.28
N VAL A 85 -18.78 -8.46 -6.39
CA VAL A 85 -17.47 -9.13 -6.50
C VAL A 85 -16.76 -8.75 -7.80
N LEU A 86 -17.46 -8.72 -8.93
CA LEU A 86 -16.91 -8.30 -10.21
C LEU A 86 -16.51 -6.82 -10.19
N ALA A 87 -17.38 -5.95 -9.69
CA ALA A 87 -17.09 -4.53 -9.53
C ALA A 87 -15.88 -4.28 -8.62
N ARG A 88 -15.70 -5.09 -7.57
CA ARG A 88 -14.51 -5.05 -6.72
C ARG A 88 -13.25 -5.42 -7.48
N ARG A 89 -13.27 -6.51 -8.24
CA ARG A 89 -12.12 -6.97 -9.03
C ARG A 89 -11.72 -5.95 -10.09
N ASP A 90 -12.68 -5.40 -10.81
CA ASP A 90 -12.42 -4.38 -11.82
C ASP A 90 -11.85 -3.10 -11.20
N TYR A 91 -12.39 -2.67 -10.05
CA TYR A 91 -11.87 -1.53 -9.31
C TYR A 91 -10.44 -1.79 -8.81
N ASP A 92 -10.16 -2.94 -8.22
CA ASP A 92 -8.83 -3.30 -7.72
C ASP A 92 -7.79 -3.33 -8.86
N LEU A 93 -8.16 -3.82 -10.05
CA LEU A 93 -7.29 -3.79 -11.24
C LEU A 93 -7.00 -2.37 -11.71
N LYS A 94 -8.04 -1.53 -11.84
CA LYS A 94 -7.88 -0.12 -12.21
C LYS A 94 -7.03 0.64 -11.18
N GLN A 95 -7.22 0.35 -9.89
CA GLN A 95 -6.44 0.95 -8.82
C GLN A 95 -4.98 0.49 -8.87
N ALA A 96 -4.71 -0.79 -9.15
CA ALA A 96 -3.36 -1.29 -9.32
C ALA A 96 -2.65 -0.64 -10.53
N ASP A 97 -3.37 -0.45 -11.65
CA ASP A 97 -2.84 0.22 -12.83
C ASP A 97 -2.54 1.69 -12.56
N TYR A 98 -3.45 2.40 -11.91
CA TYR A 98 -3.26 3.78 -11.46
C TYR A 98 -2.02 3.89 -10.57
N MET A 99 -1.93 3.06 -9.52
CA MET A 99 -0.80 3.09 -8.58
C MET A 99 0.51 2.78 -9.26
N ARG A 100 0.55 1.83 -10.20
CA ARG A 100 1.76 1.51 -10.96
C ARG A 100 2.25 2.71 -11.77
N GLN A 101 1.34 3.37 -12.50
CA GLN A 101 1.68 4.52 -13.32
C GLN A 101 2.09 5.72 -12.45
N ALA A 102 1.32 6.02 -11.40
CA ALA A 102 1.62 7.11 -10.48
C ALA A 102 2.98 6.89 -9.78
N MET A 103 3.28 5.68 -9.33
CA MET A 103 4.58 5.34 -8.73
C MET A 103 5.71 5.44 -9.76
N GLY A 104 5.47 5.05 -11.02
CA GLY A 104 6.43 5.27 -12.11
C GLY A 104 6.76 6.75 -12.31
N MET A 105 5.73 7.61 -12.32
CA MET A 105 5.91 9.07 -12.39
C MET A 105 6.67 9.61 -11.17
N LEU A 106 6.37 9.11 -9.97
CA LEU A 106 7.08 9.49 -8.75
C LEU A 106 8.56 9.14 -8.85
N ARG A 107 8.89 7.92 -9.29
CA ARG A 107 10.28 7.48 -9.48
C ARG A 107 11.01 8.39 -10.47
N GLN A 108 10.41 8.68 -11.61
CA GLN A 108 11.00 9.56 -12.62
C GLN A 108 11.22 10.99 -12.07
N THR A 109 10.21 11.53 -11.37
CA THR A 109 10.26 12.90 -10.85
C THR A 109 11.30 13.07 -9.74
N LEU A 110 11.44 12.05 -8.90
CA LEU A 110 12.36 12.05 -7.77
C LEU A 110 13.69 11.36 -8.08
N ASN A 111 13.91 10.94 -9.33
CA ASN A 111 15.07 10.19 -9.79
C ASN A 111 15.40 8.96 -8.90
N LEU A 112 14.37 8.19 -8.55
CA LEU A 112 14.49 7.01 -7.70
C LEU A 112 14.83 5.75 -8.51
N PRO A 113 15.64 4.82 -7.96
CA PRO A 113 15.99 3.58 -8.63
C PRO A 113 14.75 2.77 -8.97
N GLU A 114 14.65 2.14 -10.15
CA GLU A 114 13.44 1.43 -10.59
C GLU A 114 13.20 0.10 -9.83
N ASP A 115 14.27 -0.51 -9.35
CA ASP A 115 14.30 -1.84 -8.73
C ASP A 115 14.11 -1.83 -7.21
N GLN A 116 14.11 -0.66 -6.59
CA GLN A 116 14.01 -0.53 -5.13
C GLN A 116 12.54 -0.46 -4.68
N PRO A 117 12.11 -1.28 -3.69
CA PRO A 117 10.80 -1.12 -3.07
C PRO A 117 10.64 0.28 -2.47
N ILE A 118 9.50 0.91 -2.75
CA ILE A 118 9.13 2.21 -2.18
C ILE A 118 7.85 2.04 -1.36
N PHE A 119 7.81 2.63 -0.18
CA PHE A 119 6.57 2.84 0.56
C PHE A 119 6.32 4.33 0.76
N LEU A 120 5.05 4.67 0.88
CA LEU A 120 4.57 6.02 1.13
C LEU A 120 3.70 6.01 2.40
N GLY A 121 3.59 7.15 3.06
CA GLY A 121 2.66 7.35 4.16
C GLY A 121 2.36 8.84 4.38
N GLY A 122 1.19 9.13 4.95
CA GLY A 122 0.73 10.50 5.21
C GLY A 122 0.74 11.34 3.93
N ALA A 123 1.24 12.56 4.02
CA ALA A 123 1.23 13.53 2.92
C ALA A 123 1.92 13.05 1.62
N ALA A 124 2.71 11.97 1.67
CA ALA A 124 3.31 11.36 0.48
C ALA A 124 2.27 10.69 -0.43
N HIS A 125 1.15 10.19 0.11
CA HIS A 125 0.04 9.70 -0.71
C HIS A 125 -0.67 10.86 -1.45
N GLY A 126 -0.93 11.97 -0.74
CA GLY A 126 -1.46 13.18 -1.37
C GLY A 126 -0.55 13.75 -2.45
N LEU A 127 0.77 13.68 -2.25
CA LEU A 127 1.75 14.06 -3.27
C LEU A 127 1.65 13.19 -4.52
N LEU A 128 1.53 11.87 -4.35
CA LEU A 128 1.39 10.93 -5.45
C LEU A 128 0.16 11.24 -6.30
N ASP A 129 -0.98 11.50 -5.67
CA ASP A 129 -2.23 11.83 -6.35
C ASP A 129 -2.13 13.19 -7.09
N LYS A 130 -1.49 14.19 -6.49
CA LYS A 130 -1.23 15.48 -7.16
C LYS A 130 -0.30 15.33 -8.37
N LEU A 131 0.74 14.50 -8.24
CA LEU A 131 1.66 14.21 -9.33
C LEU A 131 0.95 13.49 -10.47
N ALA A 132 0.13 12.48 -10.16
CA ALA A 132 -0.68 11.77 -11.13
C ALA A 132 -1.63 12.73 -11.89
N ALA A 133 -2.39 13.53 -11.15
CA ALA A 133 -3.32 14.50 -11.73
C ALA A 133 -2.63 15.52 -12.66
N LYS A 134 -1.46 16.03 -12.24
CA LYS A 134 -0.65 16.95 -13.06
C LYS A 134 -0.18 16.34 -14.39
N ASN A 135 -0.02 15.02 -14.44
CA ASN A 135 0.36 14.28 -15.64
C ASN A 135 -0.86 13.68 -16.38
N GLY A 136 -2.08 14.12 -16.05
CA GLY A 136 -3.30 13.67 -16.71
C GLY A 136 -3.79 12.28 -16.30
N LEU A 137 -3.21 11.68 -15.25
CA LEU A 137 -3.65 10.40 -14.73
C LEU A 137 -4.75 10.60 -13.68
N SER A 138 -5.95 10.12 -13.99
CA SER A 138 -7.10 10.20 -13.08
C SER A 138 -7.18 8.99 -12.16
N LYS A 139 -7.41 9.26 -10.87
CA LYS A 139 -7.68 8.22 -9.87
C LYS A 139 -9.01 7.52 -10.21
N PRO A 140 -9.06 6.18 -10.20
CA PRO A 140 -10.31 5.47 -10.47
C PRO A 140 -11.34 5.75 -9.38
N GLU A 141 -12.57 6.03 -9.79
CA GLU A 141 -13.67 6.25 -8.85
C GLU A 141 -14.14 4.93 -8.23
N ILE A 142 -14.44 4.95 -6.93
CA ILE A 142 -15.03 3.81 -6.22
C ILE A 142 -16.45 3.59 -6.77
N PRO A 143 -16.77 2.42 -7.37
CA PRO A 143 -18.12 2.11 -7.85
C PRO A 143 -19.17 2.21 -6.74
N ASP A 144 -20.39 2.65 -7.10
CA ASP A 144 -21.48 2.86 -6.13
C ASP A 144 -21.82 1.61 -5.30
N ALA A 145 -21.75 0.42 -5.91
CA ALA A 145 -21.96 -0.85 -5.20
C ALA A 145 -20.95 -1.06 -4.06
N LEU A 146 -19.69 -0.65 -4.24
CA LEU A 146 -18.66 -0.73 -3.21
C LEU A 146 -18.82 0.38 -2.17
N ARG A 147 -19.22 1.58 -2.61
CA ARG A 147 -19.49 2.70 -1.71
C ARG A 147 -20.66 2.40 -0.78
N ALA A 148 -21.73 1.79 -1.30
CA ALA A 148 -22.86 1.32 -0.51
C ALA A 148 -22.47 0.22 0.49
N ALA A 149 -21.46 -0.59 0.16
CA ALA A 149 -20.86 -1.57 1.06
C ALA A 149 -19.86 -0.96 2.07
N GLY A 150 -19.70 0.36 2.11
CA GLY A 150 -18.83 1.06 3.05
C GLY A 150 -17.35 1.08 2.68
N VAL A 151 -16.99 0.68 1.45
CA VAL A 151 -15.61 0.80 0.95
C VAL A 151 -15.28 2.29 0.79
N LYS A 152 -14.21 2.72 1.45
CA LYS A 152 -13.65 4.06 1.36
C LYS A 152 -12.22 3.97 0.83
N ASP A 153 -11.75 5.07 0.27
CA ASP A 153 -10.34 5.22 -0.05
C ASP A 153 -9.52 5.28 1.26
N PRO A 154 -8.62 4.31 1.51
CA PRO A 154 -7.84 4.27 2.74
C PRO A 154 -6.87 5.45 2.90
N PHE A 155 -6.58 6.19 1.82
CA PHE A 155 -5.61 7.29 1.83
C PHE A 155 -6.28 8.66 1.63
N ALA A 156 -7.61 8.74 1.67
CA ALA A 156 -8.32 10.01 1.48
C ALA A 156 -7.92 11.07 2.54
N GLU A 157 -7.70 10.64 3.78
CA GLU A 157 -7.30 11.52 4.89
C GLU A 157 -5.82 11.94 4.79
N ASP A 158 -5.00 11.15 4.10
CA ASP A 158 -3.57 11.39 3.95
C ASP A 158 -3.26 12.54 2.98
N ALA A 159 -4.21 12.93 2.13
CA ALA A 159 -4.05 14.02 1.18
C ALA A 159 -3.74 15.38 1.84
N ASP A 160 -4.32 15.60 3.02
CA ASP A 160 -4.23 16.86 3.76
C ASP A 160 -3.25 16.80 4.94
N ALA A 161 -2.66 15.63 5.21
CA ALA A 161 -1.71 15.44 6.31
C ALA A 161 -0.57 16.47 6.28
N GLU A 162 -0.14 16.90 7.46
CA GLU A 162 0.92 17.91 7.61
C GLU A 162 2.31 17.34 7.32
N ALA A 163 2.53 16.07 7.59
CA ALA A 163 3.79 15.37 7.34
C ALA A 163 3.56 14.14 6.45
N GLY A 164 4.58 13.80 5.66
CA GLY A 164 4.58 12.62 4.82
C GLY A 164 5.89 11.86 4.95
N VAL A 165 5.87 10.60 4.54
CA VAL A 165 7.06 9.75 4.52
C VAL A 165 7.21 9.05 3.18
N ILE A 166 8.43 9.06 2.66
CA ILE A 166 8.85 8.24 1.52
C ILE A 166 9.98 7.36 2.05
N GLY A 167 9.78 6.05 1.98
CA GLY A 167 10.84 5.10 2.31
C GLY A 167 11.21 4.23 1.13
N ILE A 168 12.48 3.87 1.09
CA ILE A 168 13.14 3.19 -0.01
C ILE A 168 13.94 2.04 0.60
N GLY A 169 13.55 0.82 0.29
CA GLY A 169 14.23 -0.38 0.73
C GLY A 169 15.19 -0.91 -0.33
N MET A 170 16.22 -1.62 0.11
CA MET A 170 17.02 -2.48 -0.76
C MET A 170 16.42 -3.89 -0.76
N PRO A 171 16.22 -4.51 -1.94
CA PRO A 171 15.74 -5.88 -2.01
C PRO A 171 16.64 -6.83 -1.22
N ASN A 172 16.04 -7.70 -0.42
CA ASN A 172 16.71 -8.82 0.26
C ASN A 172 17.84 -8.47 1.25
N SER A 173 18.04 -7.20 1.63
CA SER A 173 19.17 -6.82 2.48
C SER A 173 18.80 -6.18 3.82
N GLY A 174 17.51 -5.99 4.10
CA GLY A 174 17.03 -5.29 5.31
C GLY A 174 17.50 -3.84 5.43
N ARG A 175 18.13 -3.29 4.38
CA ARG A 175 18.62 -1.92 4.33
C ARG A 175 17.50 -1.03 3.84
N GLU A 176 17.39 0.14 4.43
CA GLU A 176 16.28 1.06 4.18
C GLU A 176 16.71 2.50 4.41
N LEU A 177 16.19 3.41 3.58
CA LEU A 177 16.23 4.84 3.77
C LEU A 177 14.81 5.36 3.90
N GLN A 178 14.52 6.09 4.98
CA GLN A 178 13.24 6.72 5.23
C GLN A 178 13.43 8.24 5.29
N VAL A 179 12.68 8.98 4.49
CA VAL A 179 12.65 10.45 4.50
C VAL A 179 11.26 10.89 4.93
N VAL A 180 11.18 11.51 6.10
CA VAL A 180 9.94 12.13 6.62
C VAL A 180 10.05 13.63 6.41
N PHE A 181 9.02 14.25 5.84
CA PHE A 181 9.02 15.67 5.51
C PHE A 181 7.81 16.40 6.08
N ASP A 182 8.01 17.68 6.41
CA ASP A 182 6.96 18.62 6.77
C ASP A 182 6.46 19.31 5.49
N ARG A 183 5.23 18.98 5.08
CA ARG A 183 4.61 19.52 3.86
C ARG A 183 4.46 21.03 3.94
N LEU A 184 4.04 21.56 5.09
CA LEU A 184 3.79 23.00 5.27
C LEU A 184 5.11 23.77 5.29
N GLY A 185 6.13 23.22 5.96
CA GLY A 185 7.49 23.74 5.95
C GLY A 185 8.10 23.82 4.55
N LEU A 186 8.02 22.74 3.77
CA LEU A 186 8.52 22.71 2.39
C LEU A 186 7.76 23.67 1.48
N THR A 187 6.43 23.73 1.59
CA THR A 187 5.61 24.67 0.81
C THR A 187 5.98 26.12 1.10
N SER A 188 6.16 26.48 2.37
CA SER A 188 6.53 27.84 2.78
C SER A 188 7.90 28.25 2.23
N ARG A 189 8.87 27.33 2.25
CA ARG A 189 10.23 27.59 1.72
C ARG A 189 10.26 27.68 0.21
N SER A 190 9.47 26.86 -0.49
CA SER A 190 9.41 26.85 -1.96
C SER A 190 9.07 28.22 -2.57
N LYS A 191 8.38 29.08 -1.81
CA LYS A 191 7.98 30.43 -2.21
C LYS A 191 8.98 31.53 -1.86
N THR A 192 9.98 31.26 -1.02
CA THR A 192 10.73 32.32 -0.31
C THR A 192 12.24 32.25 -0.45
N THR A 193 12.87 31.08 -0.58
CA THR A 193 14.34 31.00 -0.63
C THR A 193 14.89 29.89 -1.53
N ASP A 194 16.03 30.18 -2.17
CA ASP A 194 16.89 29.20 -2.86
C ASP A 194 18.12 28.79 -2.05
N ASP A 195 18.17 29.18 -0.78
CA ASP A 195 19.24 28.78 0.13
C ASP A 195 19.39 27.24 0.15
N PRO A 196 20.62 26.72 0.28
CA PRO A 196 20.83 25.28 0.36
C PRO A 196 20.21 24.70 1.64
N LEU A 197 19.57 23.54 1.51
CA LEU A 197 19.21 22.69 2.65
C LEU A 197 20.50 22.22 3.33
N ARG A 198 20.51 22.15 4.67
CA ARG A 198 21.61 21.52 5.42
C ARG A 198 21.13 20.24 6.06
N MET A 199 21.96 19.20 5.97
CA MET A 199 21.71 17.92 6.60
C MET A 199 22.66 17.77 7.80
N ILE A 200 22.09 17.61 9.00
CA ILE A 200 22.81 17.60 10.27
C ILE A 200 22.61 16.24 10.93
N ALA A 201 23.70 15.51 11.18
CA ALA A 201 23.65 14.23 11.86
C ALA A 201 23.19 14.39 13.32
N LEU A 202 22.19 13.61 13.72
CA LEU A 202 21.63 13.60 15.06
C LEU A 202 22.32 12.53 15.89
N LYS A 203 23.52 12.87 16.38
CA LYS A 203 24.27 12.04 17.31
C LYS A 203 23.87 12.39 18.73
N ASP A 204 23.57 11.37 19.54
CA ASP A 204 23.35 11.53 20.98
C ASP A 204 24.56 12.22 21.62
N GLY A 205 24.29 13.21 22.47
CA GLY A 205 25.33 13.98 23.17
C GLY A 205 26.01 15.08 22.33
N SER A 206 25.55 15.35 21.10
CA SER A 206 26.03 16.51 20.34
C SER A 206 25.26 17.79 20.71
N ASP A 207 25.98 18.88 20.96
CA ASP A 207 25.40 20.19 21.31
C ASP A 207 24.47 20.73 20.21
N ARG A 208 24.74 20.37 18.95
CA ARG A 208 23.95 20.78 17.78
C ARG A 208 22.79 19.84 17.47
N GLY A 209 22.98 18.53 17.61
CA GLY A 209 21.96 17.55 17.25
C GLY A 209 20.86 17.37 18.28
N SER A 210 21.15 17.58 19.58
CA SER A 210 20.18 17.35 20.65
C SER A 210 18.94 18.26 20.56
N PRO A 211 19.07 19.58 20.31
CA PRO A 211 17.91 20.46 20.12
C PRO A 211 17.08 20.10 18.89
N LEU A 212 17.73 19.75 17.78
CA LEU A 212 17.06 19.37 16.52
C LEU A 212 16.31 18.03 16.66
N LEU A 213 16.90 17.07 17.38
CA LEU A 213 16.23 15.83 17.73
C LEU A 213 15.00 16.09 18.61
N GLY A 214 15.10 17.03 19.55
CA GLY A 214 13.97 17.51 20.34
C GLY A 214 12.86 18.12 19.47
N ALA A 215 13.22 18.95 18.50
CA ALA A 215 12.28 19.55 17.55
C ALA A 215 11.57 18.49 16.68
N ILE A 216 12.29 17.44 16.24
CA ILE A 216 11.69 16.32 15.51
C ILE A 216 10.70 15.57 16.42
N LYS A 217 11.13 15.17 17.62
CA LYS A 217 10.30 14.39 18.57
C LYS A 217 9.04 15.15 18.99
N GLY A 218 9.14 16.45 19.21
CA GLY A 218 8.02 17.31 19.63
C GLY A 218 7.16 17.85 18.49
N GLY A 219 7.62 17.71 17.23
CA GLY A 219 6.96 18.24 16.05
C GLY A 219 6.15 17.21 15.27
N THR A 220 5.64 17.63 14.11
CA THR A 220 4.84 16.81 13.19
C THR A 220 5.62 15.61 12.65
N LEU A 221 6.93 15.76 12.45
CA LEU A 221 7.84 14.72 11.97
C LEU A 221 7.96 13.54 12.95
N GLY A 222 7.80 13.78 14.26
CA GLY A 222 8.01 12.79 15.31
C GLY A 222 7.04 11.61 15.26
N ARG A 223 5.86 11.80 14.64
CA ARG A 223 4.86 10.73 14.47
C ARG A 223 5.27 9.67 13.44
N LEU A 224 6.10 10.05 12.48
CA LEU A 224 6.52 9.20 11.36
C LEU A 224 8.00 8.81 11.42
N THR A 225 8.77 9.48 12.28
CA THR A 225 10.20 9.24 12.47
C THR A 225 10.44 8.33 13.67
N ASP A 226 11.02 7.15 13.46
CA ASP A 226 11.52 6.36 14.58
C ASP A 226 12.81 6.98 15.13
N THR A 227 12.73 7.56 16.33
CA THR A 227 13.82 8.27 16.99
C THR A 227 14.45 7.48 18.15
N ARG A 228 14.14 6.19 18.27
CA ARG A 228 14.67 5.33 19.33
C ARG A 228 16.18 5.08 19.12
N PRO A 229 17.01 5.25 20.16
CA PRO A 229 18.44 4.97 20.05
C PRO A 229 18.71 3.46 19.90
N GLY A 230 19.83 3.10 19.25
CA GLY A 230 20.36 1.74 19.30
C GLY A 230 19.88 0.74 18.24
N GLN A 231 19.27 1.19 17.15
CA GLN A 231 18.77 0.29 16.08
C GLN A 231 19.72 0.08 14.89
N GLY A 232 20.99 0.48 15.01
CA GLY A 232 21.91 0.49 13.85
C GLY A 232 21.48 1.45 12.75
N ALA A 233 20.59 2.38 13.07
CA ALA A 233 20.09 3.40 12.16
C ALA A 233 20.81 4.73 12.42
N SER A 234 21.26 5.37 11.35
CA SER A 234 21.73 6.74 11.37
C SER A 234 20.54 7.69 11.16
N LEU A 235 20.52 8.79 11.91
CA LEU A 235 19.44 9.77 11.86
C LEU A 235 20.01 11.16 11.56
N TRP A 236 19.35 11.90 10.68
CA TRP A 236 19.71 13.28 10.33
C TRP A 236 18.48 14.17 10.36
N ALA A 237 18.68 15.43 10.74
CA ALA A 237 17.74 16.52 10.51
C ALA A 237 18.12 17.24 9.23
N VAL A 238 17.14 17.60 8.41
CA VAL A 238 17.33 18.51 7.29
C VAL A 238 16.68 19.84 7.62
N THR A 239 17.48 20.90 7.63
CA THR A 239 17.08 22.23 8.07
C THR A 239 16.91 23.22 6.93
N ASP A 240 16.31 24.36 7.25
CA ASP A 240 16.16 25.52 6.39
C ASP A 240 17.48 26.18 5.92
N GLY A 241 18.63 25.64 6.32
CA GLY A 241 19.95 26.23 6.08
C GLY A 241 20.63 26.67 7.37
N GLY A 242 19.89 26.80 8.47
CA GLY A 242 20.45 27.04 9.80
C GLY A 242 21.13 25.81 10.40
N GLU A 243 22.17 26.02 11.21
CA GLU A 243 22.89 24.94 11.94
C GLU A 243 22.68 24.99 13.45
N GLY A 244 22.01 26.03 13.93
CA GLY A 244 21.82 26.29 15.36
C GLY A 244 20.62 25.56 15.95
N PRO A 245 20.45 25.62 17.28
CA PRO A 245 19.33 25.01 17.99
C PRO A 245 17.95 25.54 17.55
N ASN A 246 17.91 26.72 16.93
CA ASN A 246 16.70 27.37 16.45
C ASN A 246 16.46 27.15 14.95
N ALA A 247 17.28 26.35 14.27
CA ALA A 247 17.09 26.06 12.86
C ALA A 247 15.78 25.33 12.63
N ARG A 248 15.04 25.71 11.58
CA ARG A 248 13.77 25.06 11.29
C ARG A 248 14.04 23.70 10.64
N VAL A 249 13.55 22.63 11.24
CA VAL A 249 13.61 21.29 10.66
C VAL A 249 12.49 21.12 9.64
N LEU A 250 12.84 20.74 8.41
CA LEU A 250 11.92 20.54 7.30
C LEU A 250 11.73 19.06 6.96
N ALA A 251 12.72 18.23 7.30
CA ALA A 251 12.64 16.79 7.14
C ALA A 251 13.56 16.10 8.15
N SER A 252 13.28 14.82 8.39
CA SER A 252 14.20 13.89 9.04
C SER A 252 14.53 12.76 8.07
N VAL A 253 15.75 12.24 8.18
CA VAL A 253 16.23 11.12 7.37
C VAL A 253 16.68 10.04 8.35
N ARG A 254 16.17 8.82 8.18
CA ARG A 254 16.62 7.63 8.90
C ARG A 254 17.17 6.64 7.89
N SER A 255 18.42 6.21 8.08
CA SER A 255 19.08 5.22 7.23
C SER A 255 19.46 4.00 8.06
N VAL A 256 19.21 2.82 7.51
CA VAL A 256 19.69 1.54 8.04
C VAL A 256 20.58 0.92 6.97
N GLY A 257 21.90 1.00 7.15
CA GLY A 257 22.89 0.41 6.25
C GLY A 257 22.94 1.04 4.84
N MET A 258 22.43 2.27 4.68
CA MET A 258 22.46 3.06 3.43
C MET A 258 23.18 4.40 3.60
N ASP A 259 24.00 4.56 4.66
CA ASP A 259 24.52 5.85 5.11
C ASP A 259 25.34 6.58 4.03
N ASP A 260 26.13 5.85 3.25
CA ASP A 260 26.95 6.39 2.15
C ASP A 260 26.09 7.01 1.03
N THR A 261 24.87 6.51 0.84
CA THR A 261 23.93 6.97 -0.18
C THR A 261 22.82 7.88 0.36
N ALA A 262 22.65 7.90 1.69
CA ALA A 262 21.53 8.57 2.36
C ALA A 262 21.54 10.07 2.08
N THR A 263 22.72 10.70 2.07
CA THR A 263 22.86 12.15 1.84
C THR A 263 22.42 12.53 0.43
N ASP A 264 22.96 11.87 -0.59
CA ASP A 264 22.66 12.19 -1.99
C ASP A 264 21.21 11.88 -2.34
N MET A 265 20.69 10.74 -1.87
CA MET A 265 19.28 10.38 -2.10
C MET A 265 18.32 11.30 -1.37
N ALA A 266 18.60 11.66 -0.11
CA ALA A 266 17.76 12.60 0.64
C ALA A 266 17.80 13.99 0.01
N ALA A 267 18.96 14.46 -0.44
CA ALA A 267 19.09 15.74 -1.14
C ALA A 267 18.30 15.75 -2.47
N GLY A 268 18.41 14.68 -3.26
CA GLY A 268 17.65 14.51 -4.52
C GLY A 268 16.14 14.49 -4.27
N LEU A 269 15.69 13.69 -3.31
CA LEU A 269 14.29 13.61 -2.88
C LEU A 269 13.74 14.97 -2.45
N LEU A 270 14.44 15.67 -1.56
CA LEU A 270 13.98 16.96 -1.04
C LEU A 270 13.97 18.06 -2.10
N LYS A 271 14.92 18.03 -3.05
CA LYS A 271 14.91 18.91 -4.22
C LYS A 271 13.69 18.64 -5.10
N GLY A 272 13.40 17.38 -5.38
CA GLY A 272 12.21 16.97 -6.14
C GLY A 272 10.91 17.36 -5.44
N LEU A 273 10.83 17.16 -4.12
CA LEU A 273 9.69 17.57 -3.28
C LEU A 273 9.49 19.09 -3.31
N LYS A 274 10.55 19.90 -3.18
CA LYS A 274 10.46 21.36 -3.34
C LYS A 274 9.88 21.73 -4.70
N GLY A 275 10.34 21.10 -5.78
CA GLY A 275 9.83 21.35 -7.14
C GLY A 275 8.34 21.00 -7.29
N LEU A 276 7.89 19.92 -6.66
CA LEU A 276 6.50 19.50 -6.68
C LEU A 276 5.58 20.44 -5.89
N PHE A 277 6.00 20.91 -4.72
CA PHE A 277 5.22 21.85 -3.92
C PHE A 277 5.27 23.30 -4.44
N ALA A 278 6.27 23.67 -5.23
CA ALA A 278 6.34 24.99 -5.87
C ALA A 278 5.36 25.15 -7.05
N GLY A 279 5.00 24.04 -7.71
CA GLY A 279 4.16 24.01 -8.90
C GLY A 279 2.79 23.35 -8.70
N ALA A 280 2.31 23.30 -7.44
CA ALA A 280 1.01 22.82 -7.01
C ALA A 280 0.15 23.96 -6.45
#